data_AF-A0A397FDS5-F1
#
_entry.id   AF-A0A397FDS5-F1
#
_cell.length_a   1.000
_cell.length_b   1.000
_cell.length_c   1.000
_cell.angle_alpha   90.00
_cell.angle_beta   90.00
_cell.angle_gamma   90.00
#
_symmetry.space_group_name_H-M   'P 1'
#
loop_
_entity.id
_entity.type
_entity.pdbx_description
1 polymer ?
#
loop_
_entity_poly.entity_id
_entity_poly.type
_entity_poly.pdbx_seq_one_letter_code
_entity_poly.pdbx_strand_id
1 'polypeptide(L)'
;MSQPHPHPFKARKPQLAATKDIGELFDYPDLPVKLRHDLCVLTRHQRVVINKLRAQIPEAKNSDARNAIQESTDLLIHRNDQIEELIEAVLGRKIQVSHEALKIKAEARVDR
;
A
#
# COMPACT_ATOMS: atom_id res chain seq x y z
N MET A 1 -25.61 -26.52 -27.84
CA MET A 1 -25.73 -25.70 -26.62
C MET A 1 -24.33 -25.22 -26.25
N SER A 2 -23.96 -24.01 -26.64
CA SER A 2 -22.62 -23.46 -26.42
C SER A 2 -22.62 -22.59 -25.16
N GLN A 3 -21.69 -22.86 -24.25
CA GLN A 3 -21.53 -22.13 -22.99
C GLN A 3 -21.05 -20.68 -23.23
N PRO A 4 -21.40 -19.71 -22.35
CA PRO A 4 -20.89 -18.36 -22.46
C PRO A 4 -19.47 -18.26 -21.87
N HIS A 5 -18.58 -17.62 -22.63
CA HIS A 5 -17.23 -17.26 -22.23
C HIS A 5 -17.21 -16.39 -20.95
N PRO A 6 -16.22 -16.54 -20.06
CA PRO A 6 -16.09 -15.68 -18.90
C PRO A 6 -15.71 -14.26 -19.34
N HIS A 7 -16.45 -13.28 -18.83
CA HIS A 7 -16.19 -11.87 -19.07
C HIS A 7 -14.74 -11.50 -18.68
N PRO A 8 -13.98 -10.80 -19.54
CA PRO A 8 -12.69 -10.29 -19.14
C PRO A 8 -12.89 -9.28 -18.02
N PHE A 9 -12.20 -9.49 -16.90
CA PHE A 9 -12.09 -8.55 -15.80
C PHE A 9 -11.69 -7.20 -16.39
N LYS A 10 -12.64 -6.26 -16.49
CA LYS A 10 -12.38 -4.89 -16.95
C LYS A 10 -11.56 -4.19 -15.86
N ALA A 11 -10.26 -4.44 -15.83
CA ALA A 11 -9.35 -3.54 -15.15
C ALA A 11 -9.54 -2.16 -15.80
N ARG A 12 -9.99 -1.18 -15.01
CA ARG A 12 -9.97 0.23 -15.44
C ARG A 12 -8.56 0.51 -15.96
N LYS A 13 -8.45 1.05 -17.18
CA LYS A 13 -7.18 1.58 -17.70
C LYS A 13 -6.58 2.47 -16.60
N PRO A 14 -5.28 2.32 -16.26
CA PRO A 14 -4.65 3.26 -15.35
C PRO A 14 -4.78 4.64 -16.00
N GLN A 15 -5.57 5.54 -15.41
CA GLN A 15 -5.50 6.95 -15.75
C GLN A 15 -4.21 7.49 -15.15
N LEU A 16 -3.07 7.11 -15.75
CA LEU A 16 -1.76 7.67 -15.46
C LEU A 16 -1.48 8.78 -16.46
N ALA A 17 -2.28 9.84 -16.36
CA ALA A 17 -1.83 11.18 -16.64
C ALA A 17 -2.07 11.95 -15.35
N ALA A 18 -1.19 11.76 -14.37
CA ALA A 18 -1.17 12.64 -13.21
C ALA A 18 -0.76 14.03 -13.73
N THR A 19 -1.75 14.85 -14.09
CA THR A 19 -1.55 16.25 -14.51
C THR A 19 -1.33 17.19 -13.32
N LYS A 20 -1.43 16.65 -12.11
CA LYS A 20 -1.40 17.36 -10.84
C LYS A 20 -0.11 17.08 -10.11
N ASP A 21 0.45 18.11 -9.49
CA ASP A 21 1.67 17.98 -8.71
C ASP A 21 1.45 17.07 -7.50
N ILE A 22 2.45 16.30 -7.10
CA ILE A 22 2.36 15.42 -5.92
C ILE A 22 2.10 16.23 -4.64
N GLY A 23 2.48 17.51 -4.61
CA GLY A 23 2.15 18.45 -3.53
C GLY A 23 0.65 18.67 -3.36
N GLU A 24 -0.14 18.61 -4.43
CA GLU A 24 -1.61 18.78 -4.37
C GLU A 24 -2.28 17.67 -3.55
N LEU A 25 -1.63 16.52 -3.37
CA LEU A 25 -2.09 15.46 -2.48
C LEU A 25 -2.32 16.00 -1.06
N PHE A 26 -1.44 16.90 -0.61
CA PHE A 26 -1.41 17.45 0.74
C PHE A 26 -2.28 18.69 0.92
N ASP A 27 -2.85 19.24 -0.15
CA ASP A 27 -3.82 20.35 -0.07
C ASP A 27 -5.17 19.87 0.50
N TYR A 28 -5.44 18.56 0.42
CA TYR A 28 -6.61 17.93 1.03
C TYR A 28 -6.21 17.30 2.37
N PRO A 29 -6.77 17.74 3.51
CA PRO A 29 -6.31 17.27 4.82
C PRO A 29 -6.49 15.76 5.04
N ASP A 30 -7.56 15.18 4.48
CA ASP A 30 -7.95 13.78 4.73
C ASP A 30 -7.34 12.78 3.76
N LEU A 31 -7.02 13.21 2.53
CA LEU A 31 -6.59 12.31 1.46
C LEU A 31 -5.22 11.65 1.74
N PRO A 32 -4.18 12.36 2.21
CA PRO A 32 -2.92 11.75 2.61
C PRO A 32 -3.08 10.79 3.80
N VAL A 33 -3.93 11.15 4.77
CA VAL A 33 -4.20 10.33 5.96
C VAL A 33 -4.87 9.02 5.56
N LYS A 34 -5.87 9.10 4.67
CA LYS A 34 -6.53 7.93 4.11
C LYS A 34 -5.56 7.07 3.30
N LEU A 35 -4.73 7.67 2.46
CA LEU A 35 -3.72 6.94 1.68
C LEU A 35 -2.76 6.17 2.61
N ARG A 36 -2.26 6.82 3.67
CA ARG A 36 -1.42 6.16 4.69
C ARG A 36 -2.16 4.97 5.31
N HIS A 37 -3.40 5.17 5.74
CA HIS A 37 -4.21 4.11 6.33
C HIS A 37 -4.40 2.92 5.38
N ASP A 38 -4.80 3.19 4.13
CA ASP A 38 -5.06 2.16 3.12
C ASP A 38 -3.79 1.36 2.81
N LEU A 39 -2.63 2.02 2.76
CA LEU A 39 -1.33 1.35 2.61
C LEU A 39 -0.99 0.46 3.82
N CYS A 40 -1.23 0.92 5.06
CA CYS A 40 -1.04 0.09 6.26
C CYS A 40 -1.99 -1.12 6.31
N VAL A 41 -3.22 -0.98 5.80
CA VAL A 41 -4.16 -2.12 5.69
C VAL A 41 -3.66 -3.11 4.64
N LEU A 42 -3.14 -2.62 3.51
CA LEU A 42 -2.58 -3.46 2.46
C LEU A 42 -1.39 -4.30 2.96
N THR A 43 -0.42 -3.69 3.68
CA THR A 43 0.76 -4.39 4.20
C THR A 43 0.36 -5.50 5.19
N ARG A 44 -0.60 -5.21 6.09
CA ARG A 44 -1.18 -6.21 7.00
C ARG A 44 -1.84 -7.35 6.26
N HIS A 45 -2.62 -7.06 5.22
CA HIS A 45 -3.28 -8.11 4.42
C HIS A 45 -2.26 -8.98 3.68
N GLN A 46 -1.22 -8.37 3.09
CA GLN A 46 -0.12 -9.09 2.46
C GLN A 46 0.56 -10.04 3.46
N ARG A 47 0.81 -9.60 4.70
CA ARG A 47 1.41 -10.45 5.75
C ARG A 47 0.54 -11.67 6.05
N VAL A 48 -0.79 -11.52 6.09
CA VAL A 48 -1.72 -12.65 6.26
C VAL A 48 -1.61 -13.65 5.10
N VAL A 49 -1.56 -13.17 3.86
CA VAL A 49 -1.42 -14.03 2.67
C VAL A 49 -0.08 -14.76 2.68
N ILE A 50 1.02 -14.06 3.00
CA ILE A 50 2.36 -14.64 3.09
C ILE A 50 2.42 -15.75 4.15
N ASN A 51 1.80 -15.53 5.31
CA ASN A 51 1.72 -16.55 6.37
C ASN A 51 0.93 -17.78 5.94
N LYS A 52 -0.15 -17.61 5.16
CA LYS A 52 -0.90 -18.73 4.58
C LYS A 52 -0.06 -19.54 3.59
N LEU A 53 0.77 -18.87 2.78
CA LEU A 53 1.72 -19.55 1.87
C LEU A 53 2.75 -20.34 2.66
N ARG A 54 3.33 -19.75 3.71
CA ARG A 54 4.32 -20.41 4.58
C ARG A 54 3.74 -21.64 5.28
N ALA A 55 2.45 -21.61 5.63
CA ALA A 55 1.76 -22.77 6.21
C ALA A 55 1.61 -23.96 5.24
N GLN A 56 1.86 -23.79 3.94
CA GLN A 56 1.85 -24.88 2.95
C GLN A 56 3.19 -25.64 2.88
N ILE A 57 4.25 -25.14 3.54
CA ILE A 57 5.58 -25.80 3.52
C ILE A 57 5.51 -27.26 3.98
N PRO A 58 4.81 -27.63 5.07
CA PRO A 58 4.71 -29.03 5.49
C PRO A 58 3.97 -29.92 4.47
N GLU A 59 3.04 -29.35 3.71
CA GLU A 59 2.23 -30.07 2.71
C GLU A 59 3.01 -30.37 1.41
N ALA A 60 4.09 -29.62 1.15
CA ALA A 60 4.91 -29.80 -0.03
C ALA A 60 5.81 -31.04 0.08
N LYS A 61 5.52 -32.05 -0.75
CA LYS A 61 6.27 -33.31 -0.81
C LYS A 61 7.71 -33.17 -1.33
N ASN A 62 7.97 -32.15 -2.14
CA ASN A 62 9.28 -31.89 -2.75
C ASN A 62 10.08 -30.88 -1.91
N SER A 63 11.34 -31.18 -1.60
CA SER A 63 12.27 -30.23 -0.94
C SER A 63 12.44 -28.93 -1.70
N ASP A 64 12.54 -28.96 -3.02
CA ASP A 64 12.74 -27.75 -3.84
C ASP A 64 11.53 -26.83 -3.76
N ALA A 65 10.31 -27.41 -3.73
CA ALA A 65 9.08 -26.65 -3.53
C ALA A 65 9.03 -26.02 -2.13
N ARG A 66 9.45 -26.74 -1.10
CA ARG A 66 9.56 -26.20 0.27
C ARG A 66 10.54 -25.05 0.35
N ASN A 67 11.72 -25.21 -0.24
CA ASN A 67 12.75 -24.16 -0.28
C ASN A 67 12.26 -22.94 -1.05
N ALA A 68 11.64 -23.13 -2.21
CA ALA A 68 11.10 -22.03 -3.01
C ALA A 68 10.02 -21.23 -2.27
N ILE A 69 9.10 -21.91 -1.57
CA ILE A 69 8.08 -21.25 -0.74
C ILE A 69 8.75 -20.49 0.41
N GLN A 70 9.71 -21.13 1.10
CA GLN A 70 10.45 -20.53 2.21
C GLN A 70 11.17 -19.24 1.77
N GLU A 71 12.02 -19.31 0.76
CA GLU A 71 12.78 -18.17 0.22
C GLU A 71 11.86 -17.05 -0.28
N SER A 72 10.80 -17.42 -1.02
CA SER A 72 9.84 -16.43 -1.52
C SER A 72 9.12 -15.71 -0.37
N THR A 73 8.68 -16.46 0.65
CA THR A 73 7.94 -15.87 1.78
C THR A 73 8.84 -15.01 2.67
N ASP A 74 10.11 -15.38 2.87
CA ASP A 74 11.09 -14.57 3.60
C ASP A 74 11.35 -13.24 2.88
N LEU A 75 11.57 -13.28 1.56
CA LEU A 75 11.76 -12.07 0.76
C LEU A 75 10.51 -11.17 0.78
N LEU A 76 9.32 -11.76 0.71
CA LEU A 76 8.07 -11.02 0.78
C LEU A 76 7.84 -10.36 2.15
N ILE A 77 8.20 -11.04 3.26
CA ILE A 77 8.14 -10.45 4.61
C ILE A 77 9.07 -9.25 4.68
N HIS A 78 10.33 -9.41 4.28
CA HIS A 78 11.32 -8.33 4.35
C HIS A 78 10.88 -7.09 3.55
N ARG A 79 10.36 -7.29 2.33
CA ARG A 79 9.83 -6.20 1.51
C ARG A 79 8.61 -5.54 2.14
N ASN A 80 7.76 -6.31 2.80
CA ASN A 80 6.60 -5.79 3.49
C ASN A 80 7.02 -4.90 4.67
N ASP A 81 8.02 -5.33 5.45
CA ASP A 81 8.62 -4.52 6.53
C ASP A 81 9.20 -3.20 5.98
N GLN A 82 9.90 -3.24 4.84
CA GLN A 82 10.43 -2.04 4.17
C GLN A 82 9.32 -1.09 3.72
N ILE A 83 8.20 -1.63 3.21
CA ILE A 83 7.05 -0.81 2.81
C ILE A 83 6.43 -0.14 4.03
N GLU A 84 6.24 -0.87 5.14
CA GLU A 84 5.74 -0.32 6.41
C GLU A 84 6.63 0.83 6.90
N GLU A 85 7.95 0.65 6.87
CA GLU A 85 8.92 1.70 7.22
C GLU A 85 8.78 2.92 6.30
N LEU A 86 8.69 2.74 4.99
CA LEU A 86 8.54 3.85 4.03
C LEU A 86 7.23 4.61 4.23
N ILE A 87 6.13 3.92 4.55
CA ILE A 87 4.85 4.55 4.85
C ILE A 87 4.96 5.42 6.10
N GLU A 88 5.53 4.91 7.18
CA GLU A 88 5.67 5.65 8.44
C GLU A 88 6.68 6.80 8.31
N ALA A 89 7.86 6.51 7.78
CA ALA A 89 8.95 7.46 7.68
C ALA A 89 8.66 8.54 6.64
N VAL A 90 8.36 8.18 5.40
CA VAL A 90 8.31 9.16 4.31
C VAL A 90 6.94 9.82 4.25
N LEU A 91 5.88 9.02 4.14
CA LEU A 91 4.53 9.55 4.00
C LEU A 91 4.07 10.18 5.32
N GLY A 92 4.30 9.52 6.46
CA GLY A 92 3.97 10.05 7.78
C GLY A 92 4.60 11.43 8.07
N ARG A 93 5.91 11.59 7.83
CA ARG A 93 6.58 12.90 8.02
C ARG A 93 6.04 13.98 7.10
N LYS A 94 5.79 13.66 5.82
CA LYS A 94 5.25 14.63 4.86
C LYS A 94 3.85 15.10 5.26
N ILE A 95 2.98 14.18 5.70
CA ILE A 95 1.65 14.52 6.22
C ILE A 95 1.75 15.49 7.39
N GLN A 96 2.62 15.20 8.36
CA GLN A 96 2.80 16.04 9.54
C GLN A 96 3.25 17.46 9.15
N VAL A 97 4.29 17.59 8.33
CA VAL A 97 4.79 18.90 7.88
C VAL A 97 3.70 19.70 7.16
N SER A 98 2.92 19.05 6.30
CA SER A 98 1.83 19.71 5.57
C SER A 98 0.69 20.15 6.49
N HIS A 99 0.29 19.34 7.47
CA HIS A 99 -0.74 19.71 8.44
C HIS A 99 -0.32 20.91 9.29
N GLU A 100 0.93 20.95 9.75
CA GLU A 100 1.44 22.11 10.50
C GLU A 100 1.44 23.39 9.63
N ALA A 101 1.87 23.29 8.36
CA ALA A 101 1.84 24.43 7.44
C ALA A 101 0.42 24.97 7.19
N LEU A 102 -0.56 24.06 7.04
CA LEU A 102 -1.97 24.44 6.89
C LEU A 102 -2.53 25.10 8.16
N LYS A 103 -2.16 24.59 9.33
CA LYS A 103 -2.57 25.15 10.62
C LYS A 103 -2.06 26.58 10.80
N ILE A 104 -0.77 26.82 10.60
CA ILE A 104 -0.16 28.16 10.67
C ILE A 104 -0.84 29.13 9.70
N LYS A 105 -1.11 28.67 8.46
CA LYS A 105 -1.79 29.48 7.44
C LYS A 105 -3.25 29.80 7.82
N ALA A 106 -3.94 28.90 8.51
CA ALA A 106 -5.29 29.13 8.99
C ALA A 106 -5.31 30.14 10.15
N GLU A 107 -4.41 30.00 11.12
CA GLU A 107 -4.26 30.94 12.25
C GLU A 107 -3.94 32.36 11.77
N ALA A 108 -3.00 32.51 10.83
CA ALA A 108 -2.65 33.80 10.24
C ALA A 108 -3.79 34.49 9.46
N ARG A 109 -4.85 33.76 9.10
CA ARG A 109 -6.06 34.32 8.46
C ARG A 109 -7.13 34.75 9.46
N VAL A 110 -7.11 34.20 10.68
CA VAL A 110 -8.07 34.53 11.75
C VAL A 110 -7.67 35.83 12.45
N ASP A 111 -6.37 36.15 12.49
CA ASP A 111 -5.84 37.39 13.09
C ASP A 111 -5.95 38.64 12.18
N ARG A 112 -6.62 38.55 11.03
CA ARG A 112 -6.85 39.63 10.05
C ARG A 112 -8.31 40.05 10.00
#